data_AF-A0A1G4KEK4-F1
#
_entry.id   AF-A0A1G4KEK4-F1
#
_cell.length_a   1.000
_cell.length_b   1.000
_cell.length_c   1.000
_cell.angle_alpha   90.00
_cell.angle_beta   90.00
_cell.angle_gamma   90.00
#
_symmetry.space_group_name_H-M   'P 1'
#
loop_
_entity.id
_entity.type
_entity.pdbx_description
1 polymer ?
#
loop_
_entity_poly.entity_id
_entity_poly.type
_entity_poly.pdbx_seq_one_letter_code
_entity_poly.pdbx_strand_id
1 'polypeptide(L)'
;MVQTPSTGTCLRVLNRFCKTNSNYELFYGSRILDSTQRVLVLDSSFNPPHCGHLNLVQRAVKHFGNCSLHVILLLSTNNADKLAQPASFDKRMDMMCIMADILEEDSIRASVGITKFGKFIDKSDAMHKELDPKIIITYLLGFDTVVRIFDSKYYKPLSTAEALKNFMEGTDFFCLTRKDEIDCTQQLNYVRGIASGDFEPDIPKSWHSKVVIEENDSHTSEISSSKLRKAIRNPKQDVSSFIPSEIYKYITEGHDNESIFDS
;
A
#
# COMPACT_ATOMS: atom_id res chain seq x y z
N MET A 1 -4.18 20.15 -11.30
CA MET A 1 -5.22 19.56 -12.15
C MET A 1 -4.78 18.13 -12.40
N VAL A 2 -5.34 17.20 -11.64
CA VAL A 2 -5.15 15.74 -11.77
C VAL A 2 -5.26 15.33 -13.24
N GLN A 3 -4.21 14.73 -13.80
CA GLN A 3 -4.22 14.29 -15.19
C GLN A 3 -4.47 12.78 -15.24
N THR A 4 -5.51 12.37 -15.95
CA THR A 4 -5.62 10.96 -16.35
C THR A 4 -4.42 10.62 -17.22
N PRO A 5 -3.66 9.53 -16.93
CA PRO A 5 -2.56 9.11 -17.79
C PRO A 5 -3.03 8.96 -19.23
N SER A 6 -2.20 9.36 -20.19
CA SER A 6 -2.52 9.18 -21.60
C SER A 6 -2.77 7.70 -21.90
N THR A 7 -3.86 7.42 -22.63
CA THR A 7 -4.36 6.06 -22.87
C THR A 7 -3.25 5.10 -23.30
N GLY A 8 -3.13 3.98 -22.59
CA GLY A 8 -2.16 2.92 -22.88
C GLY A 8 -0.74 3.17 -22.37
N THR A 9 -0.46 4.27 -21.67
CA THR A 9 0.87 4.53 -21.08
C THR A 9 1.25 3.50 -20.02
N CYS A 10 0.38 3.24 -19.04
CA CYS A 10 0.63 2.22 -18.02
C CYS A 10 0.76 0.81 -18.62
N LEU A 11 0.00 0.50 -19.68
CA LEU A 11 0.14 -0.77 -20.40
C LEU A 11 1.51 -0.92 -21.06
N ARG A 12 2.05 0.14 -21.68
CA ARG A 12 3.41 0.12 -22.25
C ARG A 12 4.48 -0.06 -21.16
N VAL A 13 4.33 0.62 -20.02
CA VAL A 13 5.21 0.46 -18.85
C VAL A 13 5.18 -0.98 -18.35
N LEU A 14 3.99 -1.54 -18.12
CA LEU A 14 3.81 -2.90 -17.64
C LEU A 14 4.44 -3.92 -18.62
N ASN A 15 4.16 -3.79 -19.91
CA ASN A 15 4.71 -4.68 -20.94
C ASN A 15 6.24 -4.62 -21.01
N ARG A 16 6.82 -3.43 -20.86
CA ARG A 16 8.28 -3.27 -20.78
C ARG A 16 8.81 -3.93 -19.51
N PHE A 17 8.23 -3.63 -18.35
CA PHE A 17 8.68 -4.16 -17.06
C PHE A 17 8.70 -5.69 -17.03
N CYS A 18 7.64 -6.33 -17.54
CA CYS A 18 7.54 -7.78 -17.66
C CYS A 18 8.61 -8.41 -18.56
N LYS A 19 9.13 -7.67 -19.56
CA LYS A 19 10.19 -8.14 -20.47
C LYS A 19 11.61 -7.89 -19.94
N THR A 20 11.77 -7.04 -18.93
CA THR A 20 13.09 -6.73 -18.34
C THR A 20 13.41 -7.65 -17.16
N ASN A 21 14.69 -7.71 -16.78
CA ASN A 21 15.14 -8.35 -15.53
C ASN A 21 14.94 -7.45 -14.30
N SER A 22 14.34 -6.26 -14.45
CA SER A 22 14.02 -5.40 -13.31
C SER A 22 12.99 -6.08 -12.40
N ASN A 23 13.18 -5.92 -11.09
CA ASN A 23 12.26 -6.43 -10.06
C ASN A 23 11.47 -5.32 -9.35
N TYR A 24 11.83 -4.06 -9.59
CA TYR A 24 11.20 -2.88 -9.04
C TYR A 24 11.40 -1.69 -9.99
N GLU A 25 10.37 -0.89 -10.21
CA GLU A 25 10.49 0.33 -11.03
C GLU A 25 9.52 1.42 -10.52
N LEU A 26 10.03 2.63 -10.30
CA LEU A 26 9.23 3.85 -10.22
C LEU A 26 8.95 4.40 -11.61
N PHE A 27 7.67 4.50 -11.98
CA PHE A 27 7.27 4.86 -13.35
C PHE A 27 6.37 6.09 -13.44
N TYR A 28 5.95 6.68 -12.33
CA TYR A 28 5.12 7.90 -12.31
C TYR A 28 5.37 8.74 -11.04
N GLY A 29 5.09 10.04 -11.10
CA GLY A 29 5.31 11.00 -10.01
C GLY A 29 6.76 11.45 -9.86
N SER A 30 7.12 11.96 -8.68
CA SER A 30 8.47 12.46 -8.37
C SER A 30 9.49 11.34 -8.17
N ARG A 31 10.22 10.96 -9.22
CA ARG A 31 11.16 9.81 -9.20
C ARG A 31 12.53 10.09 -8.60
N ILE A 32 12.83 11.34 -8.28
CA ILE A 32 14.09 11.74 -7.65
C ILE A 32 13.81 11.97 -6.16
N LEU A 33 14.36 11.09 -5.32
CA LEU A 33 14.14 11.08 -3.87
C LEU A 33 15.33 11.71 -3.11
N ASP A 34 16.00 12.68 -3.73
CA ASP A 34 17.11 13.42 -3.12
C ASP A 34 16.65 14.05 -1.81
N SER A 35 17.43 13.86 -0.74
CA SER A 35 17.15 14.31 0.65
C SER A 35 15.96 13.66 1.36
N THR A 36 15.28 12.69 0.76
CA THR A 36 14.25 11.89 1.45
C THR A 36 14.90 11.09 2.56
N GLN A 37 14.33 11.16 3.77
CA GLN A 37 14.81 10.40 4.93
C GLN A 37 13.95 9.15 5.16
N ARG A 38 12.66 9.23 4.84
CA ARG A 38 11.70 8.15 5.02
C ARG A 38 10.76 8.05 3.84
N VAL A 39 10.55 6.82 3.38
CA VAL A 39 9.59 6.49 2.34
C VAL A 39 8.40 5.79 2.97
N LEU A 40 7.21 6.32 2.74
CA LEU A 40 5.95 5.72 3.15
C LEU A 40 5.42 4.86 1.99
N VAL A 41 5.50 3.54 2.12
CA VAL A 41 5.09 2.59 1.08
C VAL A 41 3.68 2.10 1.36
N LEU A 42 2.73 2.54 0.53
CA LEU A 42 1.39 1.95 0.49
C LEU A 42 1.37 0.82 -0.54
N ASP A 43 1.48 -0.40 -0.05
CA ASP A 43 1.39 -1.61 -0.87
C ASP A 43 -0.04 -2.15 -0.90
N SER A 44 -0.67 -2.13 -2.07
CA SER A 44 -2.05 -2.57 -2.22
C SER A 44 -2.34 -3.10 -3.62
N SER A 45 -3.46 -3.80 -3.74
CA SER A 45 -3.98 -4.19 -5.05
C SER A 45 -4.60 -3.04 -5.83
N PHE A 46 -4.91 -1.90 -5.19
CA PHE A 46 -5.44 -0.69 -5.83
C PHE A 46 -6.56 -0.96 -6.84
N ASN A 47 -7.58 -1.74 -6.45
CA ASN A 47 -8.58 -2.27 -7.37
C ASN A 47 -10.02 -2.01 -6.90
N PRO A 48 -10.48 -0.74 -6.77
CA PRO A 48 -9.75 0.50 -7.03
C PRO A 48 -9.05 1.05 -5.76
N PRO A 49 -8.14 2.05 -5.89
CA PRO A 49 -7.81 2.96 -4.79
C PRO A 49 -9.07 3.66 -4.27
N HIS A 50 -9.06 4.10 -3.01
CA HIS A 50 -10.26 4.62 -2.34
C HIS A 50 -9.90 5.49 -1.14
N CYS A 51 -10.87 6.16 -0.52
CA CYS A 51 -10.64 7.11 0.58
C CYS A 51 -9.92 6.48 1.79
N GLY A 52 -10.14 5.19 2.08
CA GLY A 52 -9.35 4.49 3.11
C GLY A 52 -7.84 4.43 2.83
N HIS A 53 -7.43 4.38 1.56
CA HIS A 53 -6.01 4.43 1.19
C HIS A 53 -5.44 5.85 1.39
N LEU A 54 -6.20 6.89 1.01
CA LEU A 54 -5.80 8.27 1.23
C LEU A 54 -5.69 8.60 2.72
N ASN A 55 -6.68 8.18 3.52
CA ASN A 55 -6.64 8.38 4.97
C ASN A 55 -5.39 7.77 5.58
N LEU A 56 -5.08 6.52 5.22
CA LEU A 56 -3.89 5.84 5.71
C LEU A 56 -2.59 6.61 5.37
N VAL A 57 -2.47 7.13 4.15
CA VAL A 57 -1.34 7.99 3.75
C VAL A 57 -1.31 9.29 4.56
N GLN A 58 -2.43 10.01 4.66
CA GLN A 58 -2.52 11.29 5.35
C GLN A 58 -2.19 11.16 6.85
N ARG A 59 -2.67 10.10 7.51
CA ARG A 59 -2.35 9.78 8.90
C ARG A 59 -0.86 9.52 9.10
N ALA A 60 -0.25 8.73 8.22
CA ALA A 60 1.18 8.44 8.28
C ALA A 60 2.03 9.69 8.01
N VAL A 61 1.67 10.50 7.01
CA VAL A 61 2.35 11.78 6.72
C VAL A 61 2.29 12.72 7.93
N LYS A 62 1.12 12.82 8.57
CA LYS A 62 0.98 13.60 9.80
C LYS A 62 1.84 13.05 10.93
N HIS A 63 1.90 11.73 11.10
CA HIS A 63 2.68 11.09 12.16
C HIS A 63 4.20 11.31 11.98
N PHE A 64 4.70 11.19 10.75
CA PHE A 64 6.14 11.31 10.43
C PHE A 64 6.55 12.67 9.86
N GLY A 65 5.69 13.69 9.99
CA GLY A 65 5.89 15.02 9.39
C GLY A 65 7.09 15.82 9.93
N ASN A 66 7.86 15.25 10.85
CA ASN A 66 9.11 15.81 11.39
C ASN A 66 10.36 15.46 10.55
N CYS A 67 10.23 14.70 9.48
CA CYS A 67 11.32 14.33 8.58
C CYS A 67 10.93 14.52 7.10
N SER A 68 11.91 14.48 6.20
CA SER A 68 11.65 14.54 4.76
C SER A 68 11.00 13.23 4.28
N LEU A 69 9.76 13.34 3.80
CA LEU A 69 8.91 12.20 3.42
C LEU A 69 8.70 12.10 1.91
N HIS A 70 8.55 10.86 1.43
CA HIS A 70 8.06 10.56 0.09
C HIS A 70 7.10 9.36 0.13
N VAL A 71 5.97 9.45 -0.55
CA VAL A 71 4.98 8.36 -0.62
C VAL A 71 5.22 7.52 -1.88
N ILE A 72 5.21 6.19 -1.74
CA ILE A 72 5.23 5.26 -2.87
C ILE A 72 3.96 4.42 -2.84
N LEU A 73 3.14 4.56 -3.87
CA LEU A 73 2.04 3.66 -4.17
C LEU A 73 2.61 2.45 -4.92
N LEU A 74 2.68 1.30 -4.26
CA LEU A 74 3.37 0.11 -4.78
C LEU A 74 2.38 -1.00 -5.17
N LEU A 75 2.48 -1.47 -6.41
CA LEU A 75 1.71 -2.60 -6.91
C LEU A 75 2.63 -3.79 -7.19
N SER A 76 2.35 -4.93 -6.56
CA SER A 76 2.99 -6.20 -6.92
C SER A 76 2.25 -6.92 -8.04
N THR A 77 2.99 -7.29 -9.09
CA THR A 77 2.46 -8.04 -10.24
C THR A 77 2.35 -9.55 -9.98
N ASN A 78 3.05 -10.06 -8.97
CA ASN A 78 3.02 -11.47 -8.56
C ASN A 78 2.55 -11.62 -7.11
N ASN A 79 1.45 -10.98 -6.75
CA ASN A 79 0.84 -11.23 -5.45
C ASN A 79 0.35 -12.69 -5.39
N ALA A 80 0.82 -13.43 -4.39
CA ALA A 80 0.51 -14.86 -4.20
C ALA A 80 -1.00 -15.16 -4.06
N ASP A 81 -1.81 -14.15 -3.71
CA ASP A 81 -3.21 -14.32 -3.32
C ASP A 81 -4.24 -13.70 -4.31
N LYS A 82 -3.82 -12.99 -5.37
CA LYS A 82 -4.76 -12.24 -6.22
C LYS A 82 -4.42 -12.28 -7.71
N LEU A 83 -5.31 -12.86 -8.50
CA LEU A 83 -5.31 -12.78 -9.96
C LEU A 83 -5.48 -11.32 -10.43
N ALA A 84 -5.13 -11.04 -11.69
CA ALA A 84 -5.30 -9.75 -12.37
C ALA A 84 -6.78 -9.38 -12.65
N GLN A 85 -7.66 -9.72 -11.71
CA GLN A 85 -9.09 -9.60 -11.79
C GLN A 85 -9.63 -8.83 -10.57
N PRO A 86 -10.70 -8.04 -10.70
CA PRO A 86 -11.40 -7.77 -11.97
C PRO A 86 -10.71 -6.74 -12.88
N ALA A 87 -10.18 -5.62 -12.36
CA ALA A 87 -9.40 -4.72 -13.22
C ALA A 87 -8.02 -5.30 -13.55
N SER A 88 -7.56 -5.12 -14.79
CA SER A 88 -6.20 -5.45 -15.21
C SER A 88 -5.16 -4.55 -14.51
N PHE A 89 -3.89 -4.98 -14.49
CA PHE A 89 -2.83 -4.24 -13.80
C PHE A 89 -2.61 -2.83 -14.37
N ASP A 90 -2.70 -2.64 -15.68
CA ASP A 90 -2.54 -1.33 -16.31
C ASP A 90 -3.64 -0.34 -15.89
N LYS A 91 -4.89 -0.80 -15.73
CA LYS A 91 -6.00 0.04 -15.23
C LYS A 91 -5.84 0.39 -13.76
N ARG A 92 -5.33 -0.53 -12.95
CA ARG A 92 -4.97 -0.25 -11.54
C ARG A 92 -3.84 0.78 -11.48
N MET A 93 -2.82 0.64 -12.32
CA MET A 93 -1.71 1.60 -12.44
C MET A 93 -2.20 2.98 -12.88
N ASP A 94 -3.16 3.06 -13.82
CA ASP A 94 -3.77 4.33 -14.21
C ASP A 94 -4.42 5.01 -12.99
N MET A 95 -5.24 4.29 -12.23
CA MET A 95 -5.86 4.82 -11.00
C MET A 95 -4.83 5.18 -9.91
N MET A 96 -3.71 4.47 -9.82
CA MET A 96 -2.62 4.83 -8.91
C MET A 96 -1.94 6.14 -9.32
N CYS A 97 -1.78 6.41 -10.62
CA CYS A 97 -1.25 7.69 -11.09
C CYS A 97 -2.18 8.85 -10.73
N ILE A 98 -3.50 8.66 -10.91
CA ILE A 98 -4.52 9.61 -10.47
C ILE A 98 -4.42 9.85 -8.95
N MET A 99 -4.27 8.78 -8.15
CA MET A 99 -4.08 8.92 -6.69
C MET A 99 -2.79 9.66 -6.33
N ALA A 100 -1.69 9.44 -7.07
CA ALA A 100 -0.44 10.15 -6.85
C ALA A 100 -0.57 11.65 -7.15
N ASP A 101 -1.30 12.02 -8.20
CA ASP A 101 -1.59 13.42 -8.52
C ASP A 101 -2.46 14.09 -7.43
N ILE A 102 -3.47 13.38 -6.91
CA ILE A 102 -4.30 13.88 -5.78
C ILE A 102 -3.42 14.16 -4.56
N LEU A 103 -2.48 13.26 -4.24
CA LEU A 103 -1.54 13.45 -3.14
C LEU A 103 -0.62 14.67 -3.39
N GLU A 104 -0.16 14.86 -4.63
CA GLU A 104 0.68 16.00 -4.98
C GLU A 104 -0.09 17.33 -4.86
N GLU A 105 -1.38 17.38 -5.19
CA GLU A 105 -2.24 18.54 -4.96
C GLU A 105 -2.38 18.87 -3.46
N ASP A 106 -2.33 17.85 -2.59
CA ASP A 106 -2.25 17.98 -1.13
C ASP A 106 -0.82 18.29 -0.62
N SER A 107 0.12 18.63 -1.50
CA SER A 107 1.54 18.87 -1.19
C SER A 107 2.27 17.66 -0.60
N ILE A 108 1.81 16.45 -0.90
CA ILE A 108 2.43 15.19 -0.50
C ILE A 108 3.17 14.60 -1.69
N ARG A 109 4.51 14.65 -1.66
CA ARG A 109 5.36 14.08 -2.72
C ARG A 109 5.07 12.59 -2.89
N ALA A 110 4.62 12.20 -4.08
CA ALA A 110 4.21 10.83 -4.36
C ALA A 110 4.88 10.24 -5.61
N SER A 111 4.98 8.92 -5.64
CA SER A 111 5.36 8.15 -6.83
C SER A 111 4.57 6.86 -6.93
N VAL A 112 4.50 6.33 -8.14
CA VAL A 112 3.90 5.02 -8.41
C VAL A 112 4.98 4.04 -8.81
N GLY A 113 5.00 2.91 -8.13
CA GLY A 113 5.95 1.82 -8.36
C GLY A 113 5.27 0.50 -8.67
N ILE A 114 5.98 -0.34 -9.41
CA ILE A 114 5.63 -1.75 -9.64
C ILE A 114 6.77 -2.66 -9.18
N THR A 115 6.42 -3.86 -8.72
CA THR A 115 7.39 -4.88 -8.30
C THR A 115 6.94 -6.30 -8.68
N LYS A 116 7.91 -7.19 -8.91
CA LYS A 116 7.66 -8.63 -9.10
C LYS A 116 7.57 -9.42 -7.80
N PHE A 117 7.89 -8.80 -6.66
CA PHE A 117 7.95 -9.51 -5.39
C PHE A 117 6.62 -9.52 -4.66
N GLY A 118 6.28 -10.65 -4.04
CA GLY A 118 5.08 -10.79 -3.21
C GLY A 118 5.35 -10.47 -1.73
N LYS A 119 6.52 -10.84 -1.20
CA LYS A 119 6.89 -10.66 0.20
C LYS A 119 7.49 -9.28 0.46
N PHE A 120 7.19 -8.71 1.63
CA PHE A 120 7.68 -7.39 2.04
C PHE A 120 9.21 -7.32 2.14
N ILE A 121 9.86 -8.39 2.60
CA ILE A 121 11.33 -8.48 2.67
C ILE A 121 11.95 -8.25 1.29
N ASP A 122 11.51 -9.03 0.30
CA ASP A 122 12.04 -8.94 -1.07
C ASP A 122 11.73 -7.58 -1.72
N LYS A 123 10.59 -6.97 -1.38
CA LYS A 123 10.22 -5.61 -1.84
C LYS A 123 11.17 -4.56 -1.29
N SER A 124 11.47 -4.58 0.02
CA SER A 124 12.43 -3.66 0.64
C SER A 124 13.84 -3.84 0.06
N ASP A 125 14.29 -5.07 -0.11
CA ASP A 125 15.59 -5.37 -0.71
C ASP A 125 15.69 -4.84 -2.16
N ALA A 126 14.59 -4.94 -2.92
CA ALA A 126 14.54 -4.39 -4.28
C ALA A 126 14.56 -2.85 -4.28
N MET A 127 13.82 -2.23 -3.37
CA MET A 127 13.77 -0.77 -3.24
C MET A 127 15.13 -0.21 -2.79
N HIS A 128 15.80 -0.80 -1.80
CA HIS A 128 17.12 -0.35 -1.32
C HIS A 128 18.25 -0.51 -2.34
N LYS A 129 18.05 -1.27 -3.43
CA LYS A 129 19.01 -1.33 -4.54
C LYS A 129 18.93 -0.11 -5.45
N GLU A 130 17.76 0.53 -5.53
CA GLU A 130 17.49 1.70 -6.37
C GLU A 130 17.45 3.01 -5.56
N LEU A 131 17.19 2.91 -4.26
CA LEU A 131 17.12 4.04 -3.31
C LEU A 131 18.35 4.05 -2.39
N ASP A 132 18.62 5.18 -1.71
CA ASP A 132 19.68 5.22 -0.69
C ASP A 132 19.37 4.20 0.43
N PRO A 133 20.27 3.24 0.73
CA PRO A 133 20.07 2.24 1.78
C PRO A 133 19.85 2.81 3.19
N LYS A 134 20.12 4.10 3.41
CA LYS A 134 19.87 4.81 4.67
C LYS A 134 18.42 5.29 4.82
N ILE A 135 17.65 5.29 3.74
CA ILE A 135 16.23 5.66 3.78
C ILE A 135 15.50 4.62 4.62
N ILE A 136 14.68 5.08 5.56
CA ILE A 136 13.78 4.20 6.31
C ILE A 136 12.55 3.92 5.46
N ILE A 137 12.20 2.65 5.29
CA ILE A 137 10.96 2.23 4.64
C ILE A 137 9.89 2.03 5.71
N THR A 138 8.77 2.71 5.57
CA THR A 138 7.59 2.51 6.41
C THR A 138 6.47 1.92 5.59
N TYR A 139 6.07 0.68 5.88
CA TYR A 139 4.89 0.12 5.22
C TYR A 139 3.61 0.61 5.88
N LEU A 140 2.70 1.10 5.05
CA LEU A 140 1.38 1.55 5.45
C LEU A 140 0.38 0.41 5.29
N LEU A 141 -0.16 -0.10 6.40
CA LEU A 141 -0.92 -1.34 6.42
C LEU A 141 -2.22 -1.25 7.21
N GLY A 142 -3.12 -2.21 6.96
CA GLY A 142 -4.17 -2.55 7.92
C GLY A 142 -3.63 -3.49 9.00
N PHE A 143 -4.26 -3.48 10.18
CA PHE A 143 -3.89 -4.36 11.29
C PHE A 143 -3.77 -5.85 10.89
N ASP A 144 -4.71 -6.36 10.09
CA ASP A 144 -4.70 -7.74 9.61
C ASP A 144 -3.40 -8.11 8.87
N THR A 145 -2.83 -7.15 8.14
CA THR A 145 -1.64 -7.38 7.34
C THR A 145 -0.37 -7.35 8.17
N VAL A 146 -0.26 -6.48 9.19
CA VAL A 146 0.92 -6.50 10.08
C VAL A 146 0.97 -7.78 10.92
N VAL A 147 -0.18 -8.29 11.38
CA VAL A 147 -0.26 -9.60 12.05
C VAL A 147 0.21 -10.71 11.13
N ARG A 148 -0.20 -10.70 9.85
CA ARG A 148 0.27 -11.68 8.86
C ARG A 148 1.76 -11.57 8.57
N ILE A 149 2.35 -10.38 8.61
CA ILE A 149 3.80 -10.21 8.43
C ILE A 149 4.56 -10.94 9.53
N PHE A 150 4.06 -11.00 10.76
CA PHE A 150 4.71 -11.73 11.83
C PHE A 150 4.29 -13.21 11.98
N ASP A 151 3.40 -13.70 11.12
CA ASP A 151 2.92 -15.09 11.16
C ASP A 151 4.02 -16.07 10.70
N SER A 152 4.41 -16.98 11.61
CA SER A 152 5.50 -17.93 11.41
C SER A 152 5.29 -18.90 10.25
N LYS A 153 4.05 -19.08 9.77
CA LYS A 153 3.79 -19.95 8.61
C LYS A 153 4.49 -19.49 7.32
N TYR A 154 4.87 -18.22 7.23
CA TYR A 154 5.50 -17.64 6.03
C TYR A 154 7.04 -17.77 5.99
N TYR A 155 7.68 -18.17 7.10
CA TYR A 155 9.14 -18.11 7.26
C TYR A 155 9.83 -19.47 7.44
N LYS A 156 9.05 -20.55 7.57
CA LYS A 156 9.60 -21.90 7.71
C LYS A 156 10.58 -22.22 6.56
N PRO A 157 11.76 -22.83 6.86
CA PRO A 157 12.15 -23.43 8.14
C PRO A 157 12.75 -22.47 9.19
N LEU A 158 12.98 -21.20 8.86
CA LEU A 158 13.49 -20.21 9.81
C LEU A 158 12.41 -19.77 10.80
N SER A 159 12.82 -19.28 11.95
CA SER A 159 11.91 -18.51 12.82
C SER A 159 11.54 -17.16 12.17
N THR A 160 10.40 -16.59 12.56
CA THR A 160 9.98 -15.25 12.13
C THR A 160 11.07 -14.21 12.45
N ALA A 161 11.62 -14.25 13.66
CA ALA A 161 12.66 -13.33 14.12
C ALA A 161 13.92 -13.40 13.25
N GLU A 162 14.40 -14.61 12.92
CA GLU A 162 15.57 -14.79 12.05
C GLU A 162 15.32 -14.30 10.64
N ALA A 163 14.16 -14.65 10.07
CA ALA A 163 13.82 -14.29 8.69
C ALA A 163 13.65 -12.78 8.50
N LEU A 164 13.09 -12.08 9.51
CA LEU A 164 12.84 -10.64 9.44
C LEU A 164 13.98 -9.79 10.01
N LYS A 165 15.02 -10.39 10.59
CA LYS A 165 16.09 -9.67 11.31
C LYS A 165 16.65 -8.46 10.53
N ASN A 166 17.19 -8.70 9.34
CA ASN A 166 17.82 -7.66 8.53
C ASN A 166 16.77 -6.67 7.99
N PHE A 167 15.59 -7.18 7.63
CA PHE A 167 14.49 -6.37 7.12
C PHE A 167 14.03 -5.32 8.15
N MET A 168 13.99 -5.68 9.44
CA MET A 168 13.57 -4.78 10.53
C MET A 168 14.61 -3.70 10.90
N GLU A 169 15.83 -3.78 10.38
CA GLU A 169 16.85 -2.74 10.61
C GLU A 169 16.45 -1.42 9.91
N GLY A 170 16.07 -1.51 8.63
CA GLY A 170 15.66 -0.38 7.79
C GLY A 170 14.15 -0.21 7.61
N THR A 171 13.33 -1.08 8.20
CA THR A 171 11.86 -1.07 8.02
C THR A 171 11.11 -0.84 9.33
N ASP A 172 10.01 -0.09 9.26
CA ASP A 172 8.98 -0.01 10.29
C ASP A 172 7.56 0.00 9.66
N PHE A 173 6.54 -0.01 10.51
CA PHE A 173 5.14 -0.16 10.11
C PHE A 173 4.29 0.93 10.72
N PHE A 174 3.42 1.51 9.90
CA PHE A 174 2.34 2.36 10.35
C PHE A 174 1.02 1.71 9.96
N CYS A 175 0.19 1.42 10.96
CA CYS A 175 -1.02 0.65 10.79
C CYS A 175 -2.23 1.43 11.30
N LEU A 176 -3.34 1.28 10.58
CA LEU A 176 -4.66 1.68 11.08
C LEU A 176 -5.46 0.45 11.50
N THR A 177 -6.24 0.61 12.57
CA THR A 177 -7.19 -0.42 12.99
C THR A 177 -8.23 -0.71 11.91
N ARG A 178 -8.89 -1.86 12.00
CA ARG A 178 -9.99 -2.25 11.13
C ARG A 178 -11.17 -2.74 11.94
N LYS A 179 -12.38 -2.56 11.42
CA LYS A 179 -13.56 -3.23 11.97
C LYS A 179 -13.63 -4.65 11.41
N ASP A 180 -12.87 -5.53 12.04
CA ASP A 180 -12.78 -6.95 11.74
C ASP A 180 -13.14 -7.79 12.99
N GLU A 181 -12.81 -9.08 12.99
CA GLU A 181 -13.13 -10.02 14.08
C GLU A 181 -12.48 -9.64 15.42
N ILE A 182 -11.26 -9.09 15.37
CA ILE A 182 -10.52 -8.62 16.55
C ILE A 182 -11.00 -7.20 16.87
N ASP A 183 -11.42 -6.96 18.10
CA ASP A 183 -11.90 -5.63 18.49
C ASP A 183 -10.79 -4.57 18.43
N CYS A 184 -11.17 -3.31 18.20
CA CYS A 184 -10.21 -2.22 18.05
C CYS A 184 -9.33 -2.02 19.30
N THR A 185 -9.82 -2.32 20.50
CA THR A 185 -9.04 -2.19 21.74
C THR A 185 -7.93 -3.24 21.79
N GLN A 186 -8.21 -4.47 21.38
CA GLN A 186 -7.22 -5.54 21.24
C GLN A 186 -6.18 -5.19 20.19
N GLN A 187 -6.58 -4.64 19.04
CA GLN A 187 -5.65 -4.19 18.00
C GLN A 187 -4.69 -3.13 18.52
N LEU A 188 -5.20 -2.12 19.24
CA LEU A 188 -4.38 -1.05 19.84
C LEU A 188 -3.44 -1.58 20.93
N ASN A 189 -3.82 -2.64 21.64
CA ASN A 189 -2.97 -3.27 22.65
C ASN A 189 -1.89 -4.18 22.07
N TYR A 190 -1.91 -4.49 20.76
CA TYR A 190 -0.94 -5.39 20.14
C TYR A 190 0.52 -4.93 20.34
N VAL A 191 0.80 -3.63 20.18
CA VAL A 191 2.14 -3.06 20.40
C VAL A 191 2.59 -3.21 21.85
N ARG A 192 1.66 -3.10 22.81
CA ARG A 192 1.97 -3.35 24.24
C ARG A 192 2.29 -4.81 24.50
N GLY A 193 1.63 -5.74 23.81
CA GLY A 193 1.95 -7.16 23.88
C GLY A 193 3.35 -7.47 23.35
N ILE A 194 3.75 -6.85 22.23
CA ILE A 194 5.14 -6.95 21.73
C ILE A 194 6.11 -6.41 22.78
N ALA A 195 5.85 -5.22 23.33
CA ALA A 195 6.74 -4.61 24.33
C ALA A 195 6.90 -5.46 25.62
N SER A 196 5.83 -6.16 26.03
CA SER A 196 5.83 -7.07 27.19
C SER A 196 6.49 -8.42 26.92
N GLY A 197 6.74 -8.76 25.65
CA GLY A 197 7.34 -10.04 25.25
C GLY A 197 6.32 -11.17 25.08
N ASP A 198 5.03 -10.86 24.96
CA ASP A 198 3.94 -11.86 24.84
C ASP A 198 4.06 -12.72 23.57
N PHE A 199 4.84 -12.24 22.58
CA PHE A 199 5.04 -12.88 21.28
C PHE A 199 6.46 -13.43 21.08
N GLU A 200 7.31 -13.42 22.11
CA GLU A 200 8.64 -14.03 22.04
C GLU A 200 8.53 -15.57 21.94
N PRO A 201 9.43 -16.26 21.21
CA PRO A 201 10.57 -15.72 20.48
C PRO A 201 10.25 -15.27 19.04
N ASP A 202 9.01 -15.42 18.58
CA ASP A 202 8.63 -15.18 17.18
C ASP A 202 8.71 -13.69 16.80
N ILE A 203 8.31 -12.79 17.72
CA ILE A 203 8.42 -11.34 17.57
C ILE A 203 9.28 -10.79 18.70
N PRO A 204 10.53 -10.37 18.43
CA PRO A 204 11.38 -9.73 19.42
C PRO A 204 10.71 -8.51 20.05
N LYS A 205 10.74 -8.42 21.39
CA LYS A 205 10.12 -7.31 22.13
C LYS A 205 10.68 -5.93 21.75
N SER A 206 11.92 -5.89 21.27
CA SER A 206 12.56 -4.68 20.77
C SER A 206 11.88 -4.10 19.52
N TRP A 207 11.12 -4.91 18.78
CA TRP A 207 10.40 -4.46 17.59
C TRP A 207 9.10 -3.71 17.90
N HIS A 208 8.69 -3.57 19.17
CA HIS A 208 7.52 -2.75 19.52
C HIS A 208 7.65 -1.31 19.00
N SER A 209 8.86 -0.73 19.01
CA SER A 209 9.11 0.62 18.51
C SER A 209 9.13 0.73 16.99
N LYS A 210 9.03 -0.40 16.29
CA LYS A 210 8.95 -0.50 14.81
C LYS A 210 7.51 -0.65 14.32
N VAL A 211 6.53 -0.70 15.22
CA VAL A 211 5.11 -0.87 14.87
C VAL A 211 4.30 0.23 15.52
N VAL A 212 3.64 1.05 14.70
CA VAL A 212 2.65 2.04 15.14
C VAL A 212 1.27 1.54 14.75
N ILE A 213 0.32 1.58 15.69
CA ILE A 213 -1.09 1.25 15.43
C ILE A 213 -1.94 2.40 15.95
N GLU A 214 -2.64 3.06 15.04
CA GLU A 214 -3.58 4.14 15.35
C GLU A 214 -5.02 3.70 15.06
N GLU A 215 -5.96 4.28 15.80
CA GLU A 215 -7.38 4.07 15.54
C GLU A 215 -7.77 4.70 14.19
N ASN A 216 -8.48 3.93 13.38
CA ASN A 216 -8.98 4.33 12.07
C ASN A 216 -10.30 5.10 12.19
N ASP A 217 -10.56 5.99 11.25
CA ASP A 217 -11.82 6.72 11.24
C ASP A 217 -12.99 5.79 10.95
N SER A 218 -14.11 6.01 11.66
CA SER A 218 -15.32 5.19 11.52
C SER A 218 -15.81 5.12 10.07
N HIS A 219 -15.63 6.22 9.31
CA HIS A 219 -15.99 6.32 7.90
C HIS A 219 -15.12 5.45 6.97
N THR A 220 -13.83 5.26 7.29
CA THR A 220 -12.88 4.52 6.44
C THR A 220 -12.57 3.10 6.92
N SER A 221 -12.83 2.80 8.19
CA SER A 221 -12.52 1.53 8.86
C SER A 221 -13.18 0.28 8.24
N GLU A 222 -14.29 0.44 7.52
CA GLU A 222 -15.06 -0.65 6.90
C GLU A 222 -14.89 -0.72 5.38
N ILE A 223 -14.22 0.27 4.78
CA ILE A 223 -14.05 0.37 3.33
C ILE A 223 -13.06 -0.71 2.88
N SER A 224 -13.41 -1.36 1.78
CA SER A 224 -12.45 -2.17 1.04
C SER A 224 -12.74 -2.08 -0.44
N SER A 225 -11.70 -2.18 -1.27
CA SER A 225 -11.83 -2.30 -2.71
C SER A 225 -12.84 -3.38 -3.12
N SER A 226 -12.88 -4.53 -2.43
CA SER A 226 -13.83 -5.60 -2.74
C SER A 226 -15.30 -5.23 -2.48
N LYS A 227 -15.59 -4.51 -1.39
CA LYS A 227 -16.94 -3.98 -1.13
C LYS A 227 -17.32 -2.92 -2.16
N LEU A 228 -16.40 -2.01 -2.46
CA LEU A 228 -16.63 -0.94 -3.43
C LEU A 228 -16.91 -1.48 -4.84
N ARG A 229 -16.16 -2.48 -5.32
CA ARG A 229 -16.45 -3.10 -6.63
C ARG A 229 -17.86 -3.70 -6.72
N LYS A 230 -18.35 -4.32 -5.64
CA LYS A 230 -19.73 -4.83 -5.59
C LYS A 230 -20.75 -3.69 -5.60
N ALA A 231 -20.45 -2.61 -4.88
CA ALA A 231 -21.33 -1.47 -4.73
C ALA A 231 -21.41 -0.61 -6.00
N ILE A 232 -20.31 -0.40 -6.72
CA ILE A 232 -20.25 0.32 -8.01
C ILE A 232 -21.21 -0.30 -9.05
N ARG A 233 -21.37 -1.63 -9.02
CA ARG A 233 -22.30 -2.35 -9.91
C ARG A 233 -23.78 -2.18 -9.53
N ASN A 234 -24.07 -1.64 -8.35
CA ASN A 234 -25.42 -1.49 -7.84
C ASN A 234 -25.83 -0.01 -7.91
N PRO A 235 -26.69 0.40 -8.86
CA PRO A 235 -27.08 1.80 -9.01
C PRO A 235 -27.87 2.36 -7.81
N LYS A 236 -28.27 1.51 -6.85
CA LYS A 236 -28.91 1.92 -5.59
C LYS A 236 -27.93 2.26 -4.47
N GLN A 237 -26.64 1.98 -4.66
CA GLN A 237 -25.59 2.26 -3.67
C GLN A 237 -24.74 3.43 -4.15
N ASP A 238 -24.79 4.54 -3.41
CA ASP A 238 -23.87 5.65 -3.63
C ASP A 238 -22.51 5.32 -2.98
N VAL A 239 -21.48 5.26 -3.82
CA VAL A 239 -20.10 5.01 -3.41
C VAL A 239 -19.19 6.20 -3.64
N SER A 240 -19.73 7.30 -4.17
CA SER A 240 -18.95 8.48 -4.59
C SER A 240 -18.21 9.13 -3.43
N SER A 241 -18.72 9.04 -2.21
CA SER A 241 -18.05 9.53 -0.99
C SER A 241 -16.86 8.68 -0.56
N PHE A 242 -16.74 7.44 -1.04
CA PHE A 242 -15.71 6.49 -0.63
C PHE A 242 -14.58 6.32 -1.65
N ILE A 243 -14.71 6.94 -2.82
CA ILE A 243 -13.73 6.89 -3.91
C ILE A 243 -13.44 8.34 -4.33
N PRO A 244 -12.17 8.75 -4.45
CA PRO A 244 -11.85 10.08 -4.97
C PRO A 244 -12.51 10.33 -6.32
N SER A 245 -13.02 11.54 -6.51
CA SER A 245 -13.92 11.85 -7.62
C SER A 245 -13.32 11.56 -9.01
N GLU A 246 -12.02 11.78 -9.15
CA GLU A 246 -11.22 11.56 -10.35
C GLU A 246 -11.06 10.07 -10.65
N ILE A 247 -10.86 9.26 -9.61
CA ILE A 247 -10.81 7.79 -9.73
C ILE A 247 -12.20 7.25 -10.04
N TYR A 248 -13.24 7.76 -9.38
CA TYR A 248 -14.62 7.37 -9.65
C TYR A 248 -14.98 7.66 -11.10
N LYS A 249 -14.67 8.86 -11.60
CA LYS A 249 -14.85 9.26 -12.99
C LYS A 249 -14.10 8.34 -13.95
N TYR A 250 -12.85 8.01 -13.66
CA TYR A 250 -12.07 7.05 -14.47
C TYR A 250 -12.78 5.70 -14.58
N ILE A 251 -13.30 5.18 -13.46
CA ILE A 251 -14.02 3.90 -13.42
C ILE A 251 -15.30 3.95 -14.26
N THR A 252 -16.07 5.05 -14.21
CA THR A 252 -17.42 5.12 -14.79
C THR A 252 -17.50 5.68 -16.21
N GLU A 253 -16.54 6.52 -16.64
CA GLU A 253 -16.64 7.30 -17.89
C GLU A 253 -15.58 6.94 -18.95
N GLY A 254 -14.59 6.09 -18.63
CA GLY A 254 -13.38 5.92 -19.44
C GLY A 254 -13.34 4.77 -20.47
N HIS A 255 -14.40 3.96 -20.61
CA HIS A 255 -14.28 2.60 -21.16
C HIS A 255 -15.45 2.14 -22.06
N ASP A 256 -15.82 2.91 -23.09
CA ASP A 256 -16.73 2.47 -24.17
C ASP A 256 -17.99 1.67 -23.72
N ASN A 257 -18.61 2.06 -22.60
CA ASN A 257 -19.77 1.42 -21.95
C ASN A 257 -19.52 0.05 -21.29
N GLU A 258 -18.27 -0.43 -21.17
CA GLU A 258 -17.89 -1.59 -20.37
C GLU A 258 -17.17 -1.16 -19.08
N SER A 259 -17.55 -1.72 -17.93
CA SER A 259 -16.87 -1.44 -16.67
C SER A 259 -15.45 -2.00 -16.71
N ILE A 260 -14.45 -1.28 -16.17
CA ILE A 260 -13.09 -1.83 -15.97
C ILE A 260 -13.05 -3.06 -15.07
N PHE A 261 -14.16 -3.40 -14.43
CA PHE A 261 -14.30 -4.59 -13.61
C PHE A 261 -14.94 -5.77 -14.33
N ASP A 262 -15.34 -5.61 -15.58
CA ASP A 262 -16.06 -6.62 -16.36
C ASP A 262 -15.18 -7.28 -17.44
N SER A 263 -13.87 -6.97 -17.45
CA SER A 263 -12.83 -7.54 -18.32
C SER A 263 -12.29 -8.90 -17.87
#